data_AF-A0A7C2NZ98-F1
#
_entry.id   AF-A0A7C2NZ98-F1
#
_cell.length_a   1.000
_cell.length_b   1.000
_cell.length_c   1.000
_cell.angle_alpha   90.00
_cell.angle_beta   90.00
_cell.angle_gamma   90.00
#
_symmetry.space_group_name_H-M   'P 1'
#
loop_
_entity.id
_entity.type
_entity.pdbx_description
1 polymer ?
#
loop_
_entity_poly.entity_id
_entity_poly.type
_entity_poly.pdbx_seq_one_letter_code
_entity_poly.pdbx_strand_id
1 'polypeptide(L)'
;MSRTLEPRVCPLPSGSSGGYDEVMSVPFLLIDGYNLLHAAGLARPRYGPGDLERARHRLVAMLCEKLTPAEQSRCTVVFDAQNAPADVQREARQHEILVLFAAPGQDADTVIESLIAKHPAAKQLIVVSSDHRLHKAAKRRGGRPVDSEPFWERLRSRPDARKALAPPQTAFPARDPTAGSTAEWLREFGAVDVDQLAAEVQAEEQTRAAATDPWQQNLAALEQVLDDPDQLNRWLGDGSSPRRRTRG
;
A
#
# COMPACT_ATOMS: atom_id res chain seq x y z
N MET A 1 12.59 -22.74 -68.63
CA MET A 1 13.15 -22.96 -67.28
C MET A 1 12.87 -21.74 -66.43
N SER A 2 11.72 -21.69 -65.75
CA SER A 2 11.46 -20.68 -64.71
C SER A 2 10.49 -21.30 -63.70
N ARG A 3 11.04 -21.68 -62.53
CA ARG A 3 10.29 -22.19 -61.37
C ARG A 3 9.67 -20.99 -60.65
N THR A 4 8.35 -20.89 -60.64
CA THR A 4 7.62 -19.96 -59.78
C THR A 4 7.53 -20.58 -58.38
N LEU A 5 8.09 -19.90 -57.39
CA LEU A 5 8.08 -20.27 -55.97
C LEU A 5 6.69 -19.98 -55.38
N GLU A 6 5.97 -21.02 -54.94
CA GLU A 6 4.76 -20.89 -54.12
C GLU A 6 5.11 -20.46 -52.69
N PRO A 7 4.29 -19.61 -52.04
CA PRO A 7 4.49 -19.25 -50.64
C PRO A 7 4.11 -20.44 -49.74
N ARG A 8 5.10 -20.92 -48.97
CA ARG A 8 4.93 -21.96 -47.95
C ARG A 8 4.01 -21.45 -46.84
N VAL A 9 2.78 -21.95 -46.80
CA VAL A 9 1.87 -21.86 -45.64
C VAL A 9 2.38 -22.80 -44.57
N CYS A 10 2.85 -22.27 -43.44
CA CYS A 10 3.15 -23.04 -42.24
C CYS A 10 1.84 -23.54 -41.60
N PRO A 11 1.70 -24.84 -41.30
CA PRO A 11 0.58 -25.29 -40.48
C PRO A 11 0.80 -24.86 -39.02
N LEU A 12 -0.21 -24.22 -38.43
CA LEU A 12 -0.24 -23.92 -37.01
C LEU A 12 -0.24 -25.23 -36.19
N PRO A 13 0.50 -25.30 -35.07
CA PRO A 13 0.44 -26.47 -34.20
C PRO A 13 -0.95 -26.58 -33.54
N SER A 14 -1.62 -27.70 -33.78
CA SER A 14 -2.82 -28.13 -33.04
C SER A 14 -2.42 -28.48 -31.59
N GLY A 15 -2.38 -27.47 -30.72
CA GLY A 15 -2.28 -27.66 -29.27
C GLY A 15 -3.67 -27.72 -28.66
N SER A 16 -4.13 -28.93 -28.37
CA SER A 16 -5.36 -29.20 -27.63
C SER A 16 -5.26 -28.69 -26.18
N SER A 17 -6.28 -27.92 -25.78
CA SER A 17 -6.92 -27.91 -24.46
C SER A 17 -6.04 -27.77 -23.21
N GLY A 18 -6.00 -26.55 -22.66
CA GLY A 18 -5.68 -26.35 -21.25
C GLY A 18 -5.32 -24.90 -20.89
N GLY A 19 -6.32 -24.10 -20.48
CA GLY A 19 -6.07 -22.97 -19.56
C GLY A 19 -5.95 -21.57 -20.14
N TYR A 20 -6.67 -21.22 -21.20
CA TYR A 20 -6.82 -19.82 -21.62
C TYR A 20 -8.06 -19.18 -20.95
N ASP A 21 -8.05 -19.02 -19.61
CA ASP A 21 -9.03 -18.14 -18.92
C ASP A 21 -8.74 -17.83 -17.43
N GLU A 22 -7.48 -17.85 -16.95
CA GLU A 22 -7.11 -17.20 -15.66
C GLU A 22 -6.77 -15.72 -15.92
N VAL A 23 -7.70 -15.03 -16.56
CA VAL A 23 -7.57 -13.63 -16.97
C VAL A 23 -7.89 -12.73 -15.76
N MET A 24 -6.86 -12.05 -15.24
CA MET A 24 -6.89 -10.71 -14.62
C MET A 24 -7.61 -10.46 -13.28
N SER A 25 -7.99 -11.45 -12.46
CA SER A 25 -8.37 -11.16 -11.07
C SER A 25 -7.19 -11.30 -10.12
N VAL A 26 -6.63 -10.18 -9.64
CA VAL A 26 -5.67 -10.21 -8.53
C VAL A 26 -6.35 -10.85 -7.31
N PRO A 27 -5.80 -11.93 -6.73
CA PRO A 27 -6.43 -12.62 -5.61
C PRO A 27 -6.48 -11.73 -4.37
N PHE A 28 -7.40 -12.02 -3.45
CA PHE A 28 -7.42 -11.39 -2.14
C PHE A 28 -6.38 -12.07 -1.26
N LEU A 29 -5.47 -11.29 -0.67
CA LEU A 29 -4.43 -11.78 0.24
C LEU A 29 -4.85 -11.52 1.68
N LEU A 30 -4.97 -12.57 2.48
CA LEU A 30 -5.16 -12.48 3.92
C LEU A 30 -3.94 -13.06 4.61
N ILE A 31 -3.19 -12.22 5.31
CA ILE A 31 -1.87 -12.54 5.84
C ILE A 31 -1.91 -12.51 7.36
N ASP A 32 -1.43 -13.58 7.97
CA ASP A 32 -1.08 -13.60 9.38
C ASP A 32 0.27 -12.90 9.60
N GLY A 33 0.20 -11.75 10.28
CA GLY A 33 1.34 -10.86 10.44
C GLY A 33 2.46 -11.46 11.29
N TYR A 34 2.15 -12.24 12.33
CA TYR A 34 3.21 -12.83 13.18
C TYR A 34 3.88 -13.99 12.46
N ASN A 35 3.10 -14.89 11.87
CA ASN A 35 3.68 -16.00 11.12
C ASN A 35 4.54 -15.52 9.94
N LEU A 36 4.14 -14.45 9.26
CA LEU A 36 4.96 -13.85 8.22
C LEU A 36 6.19 -13.12 8.78
N LEU A 37 6.09 -12.47 9.94
CA LEU A 37 7.23 -11.84 10.62
C LEU A 37 8.30 -12.87 10.99
N HIS A 38 7.88 -14.05 11.47
CA HIS A 38 8.75 -15.20 11.70
C HIS A 38 9.40 -15.69 10.40
N ALA A 39 8.61 -15.91 9.35
CA ALA A 39 9.12 -16.34 8.04
C ALA A 39 10.09 -15.33 7.40
N ALA A 40 9.91 -14.04 7.66
CA ALA A 40 10.79 -12.99 7.16
C ALA A 40 12.14 -12.89 7.89
N GLY A 41 12.36 -13.71 8.93
CA GLY A 41 13.54 -13.61 9.80
C GLY A 41 13.58 -12.33 10.62
N LEU A 42 12.45 -11.62 10.73
CA LEU A 42 12.31 -10.43 11.55
C LEU A 42 11.96 -10.77 13.01
N ALA A 43 11.64 -12.04 13.28
CA ALA A 43 11.34 -12.48 14.61
C ALA A 43 12.59 -12.57 15.47
N ARG A 44 12.46 -12.15 16.73
CA ARG A 44 13.56 -12.20 17.72
C ARG A 44 13.16 -13.09 18.89
N PRO A 45 14.12 -13.81 19.52
CA PRO A 45 13.85 -14.61 20.71
C PRO A 45 13.32 -13.80 21.89
N ARG A 46 13.68 -12.51 21.95
CA ARG A 46 13.18 -11.53 22.91
C ARG A 46 12.96 -10.20 22.20
N TYR A 47 11.79 -9.62 22.41
CA TYR A 47 11.49 -8.26 21.95
C TYR A 47 11.67 -7.30 23.11
N GLY A 48 12.49 -6.26 22.91
CA GLY A 48 12.53 -5.12 23.82
C GLY A 48 11.34 -4.19 23.62
N PRO A 49 11.17 -3.18 24.49
CA PRO A 49 10.13 -2.15 24.33
C PRO A 49 10.21 -1.49 22.94
N GLY A 50 9.11 -1.58 22.17
CA GLY A 50 9.00 -0.99 20.83
C GLY A 50 9.69 -1.76 19.69
N ASP A 51 10.42 -2.83 19.97
CA ASP A 51 11.09 -3.62 18.91
C ASP A 51 10.09 -4.37 18.04
N LEU A 52 9.00 -4.84 18.64
CA LEU A 52 7.94 -5.52 17.90
C LEU A 52 7.17 -4.57 16.99
N GLU A 53 6.93 -3.33 17.43
CA GLU A 53 6.36 -2.28 16.57
C GLU A 53 7.27 -2.02 15.36
N ARG A 54 8.58 -1.83 15.61
CA ARG A 54 9.56 -1.67 14.52
C ARG A 54 9.57 -2.87 13.57
N ALA A 55 9.47 -4.10 14.07
CA ALA A 55 9.42 -5.29 13.26
C ALA A 55 8.14 -5.38 12.41
N ARG A 56 6.98 -5.02 12.97
CA ARG A 56 5.71 -4.94 12.23
C ARG A 56 5.76 -3.90 11.12
N HIS A 57 6.22 -2.68 11.44
CA HIS A 57 6.39 -1.63 10.45
C HIS A 57 7.34 -2.04 9.32
N ARG A 58 8.47 -2.69 9.67
CA ARG A 58 9.41 -3.19 8.67
C ARG A 58 8.80 -4.27 7.78
N LEU A 59 8.02 -5.18 8.35
CA LEU A 59 7.32 -6.21 7.57
C LEU A 59 6.39 -5.57 6.54
N VAL A 60 5.53 -4.64 6.97
CA VAL A 60 4.56 -4.00 6.08
C VAL A 60 5.27 -3.15 5.02
N ALA A 61 6.36 -2.45 5.36
CA ALA A 61 7.18 -1.72 4.39
C ALA A 61 7.73 -2.65 3.29
N MET A 62 8.28 -3.81 3.66
CA MET A 62 8.76 -4.79 2.66
C MET A 62 7.63 -5.37 1.82
N LEU A 63 6.43 -5.56 2.38
CA LEU A 63 5.25 -5.95 1.60
C LEU A 63 4.88 -4.88 0.56
N CYS A 64 4.88 -3.61 0.95
CA CYS A 64 4.62 -2.48 0.04
C CYS A 64 5.67 -2.37 -1.08
N GLU A 65 6.93 -2.76 -0.83
CA GLU A 65 7.98 -2.76 -1.85
C GLU A 65 7.82 -3.89 -2.87
N LYS A 66 7.34 -5.06 -2.43
CA LYS A 66 7.28 -6.28 -3.26
C LYS A 66 5.92 -6.53 -3.92
N LEU A 67 4.83 -6.04 -3.34
CA LEU A 67 3.49 -6.18 -3.91
C LEU A 67 3.18 -5.06 -4.90
N THR A 68 2.53 -5.41 -6.01
CA THR A 68 1.99 -4.42 -6.96
C THR A 68 0.84 -3.61 -6.34
N PRO A 69 0.54 -2.40 -6.83
CA PRO A 69 -0.58 -1.61 -6.30
C PRO A 69 -1.92 -2.37 -6.28
N ALA A 70 -2.18 -3.19 -7.30
CA ALA A 70 -3.38 -4.01 -7.36
C ALA A 70 -3.40 -5.11 -6.27
N GLU A 71 -2.25 -5.75 -5.99
CA GLU A 71 -2.13 -6.72 -4.89
C GLU A 71 -2.26 -6.05 -3.52
N GLN A 72 -1.66 -4.86 -3.35
CA GLN A 72 -1.74 -4.11 -2.10
C GLN A 72 -3.19 -3.77 -1.75
N SER A 73 -3.98 -3.27 -2.71
CA SER A 73 -5.41 -2.93 -2.51
C SER A 73 -6.29 -4.10 -2.07
N ARG A 74 -5.84 -5.33 -2.32
CA ARG A 74 -6.53 -6.58 -1.96
C ARG A 74 -5.80 -7.34 -0.86
N CYS A 75 -4.83 -6.71 -0.20
CA CYS A 75 -4.04 -7.30 0.87
C CYS A 75 -4.53 -6.82 2.24
N THR A 76 -4.83 -7.77 3.11
CA THR A 76 -5.15 -7.54 4.51
C THR A 76 -4.16 -8.31 5.38
N VAL A 77 -3.43 -7.58 6.23
CA VAL A 77 -2.50 -8.14 7.21
C VAL A 77 -3.13 -8.04 8.59
N VAL A 78 -3.22 -9.16 9.32
CA VAL A 78 -3.81 -9.21 10.66
C VAL A 78 -2.71 -9.45 11.69
N PHE A 79 -2.67 -8.62 12.73
CA PHE A 79 -1.79 -8.78 13.87
C PHE A 79 -2.60 -9.03 15.15
N ASP A 80 -2.09 -9.93 16.00
CA ASP A 80 -2.61 -10.22 17.34
C ASP A 80 -2.56 -9.01 18.29
N ALA A 81 -3.59 -8.92 19.15
CA ALA A 81 -3.79 -7.87 20.15
C ALA A 81 -2.87 -8.00 21.37
N GLN A 82 -2.41 -9.22 21.71
CA GLN A 82 -1.64 -9.47 22.94
C GLN A 82 -0.34 -8.64 23.01
N ASN A 83 0.17 -8.20 21.85
CA ASN A 83 1.33 -7.33 21.77
C ASN A 83 1.06 -6.02 21.02
N ALA A 84 -0.21 -5.62 20.88
CA ALA A 84 -0.58 -4.32 20.32
C ALA A 84 -0.52 -3.23 21.41
N PRO A 85 0.05 -2.06 21.14
CA PRO A 85 -0.02 -0.93 22.07
C PRO A 85 -1.48 -0.52 22.31
N ALA A 86 -1.79 -0.08 23.53
CA ALA A 86 -3.16 0.18 23.98
C ALA A 86 -3.91 1.28 23.18
N ASP A 87 -3.18 2.10 22.42
CA ASP A 87 -3.70 3.27 21.70
C ASP A 87 -3.59 3.14 20.16
N VAL A 88 -3.35 1.92 19.64
CA VAL A 88 -3.27 1.74 18.18
C VAL A 88 -4.68 1.66 17.58
N GLN A 89 -4.91 2.45 16.53
CA GLN A 89 -6.10 2.33 15.70
C GLN A 89 -6.25 0.89 15.23
N ARG A 90 -7.42 0.27 15.49
CA ARG A 90 -7.69 -1.14 15.17
C ARG A 90 -7.54 -1.46 13.69
N GLU A 91 -7.68 -0.44 12.85
CA GLU A 91 -7.43 -0.51 11.43
C GLU A 91 -6.46 0.60 11.06
N ALA A 92 -5.38 0.24 10.37
CA ALA A 92 -4.43 1.18 9.81
C ALA A 92 -4.26 0.87 8.33
N ARG A 93 -4.14 1.89 7.49
CA ARG A 93 -3.77 1.73 6.08
C ARG A 93 -2.34 2.18 5.88
N GLN A 94 -1.50 1.27 5.40
CA GLN A 94 -0.15 1.62 4.95
C GLN A 94 -0.11 1.44 3.43
N HIS A 95 -0.04 2.55 2.70
CA HIS A 95 -0.34 2.58 1.26
C HIS A 95 -1.74 1.98 1.01
N GLU A 96 -1.85 1.01 0.11
CA GLU A 96 -3.13 0.34 -0.20
C GLU A 96 -3.37 -0.92 0.66
N ILE A 97 -2.41 -1.32 1.50
CA ILE A 97 -2.52 -2.50 2.37
C ILE A 97 -3.35 -2.14 3.61
N LEU A 98 -4.36 -2.97 3.89
CA LEU A 98 -5.14 -2.90 5.12
C LEU A 98 -4.43 -3.68 6.23
N VAL A 99 -4.09 -2.99 7.32
CA VAL A 99 -3.53 -3.60 8.53
C VAL A 99 -4.61 -3.61 9.60
N LEU A 100 -4.95 -4.80 10.10
CA LEU A 100 -5.93 -5.00 11.15
C LEU A 100 -5.23 -5.49 12.42
N PHE A 101 -5.57 -4.88 13.55
CA PHE A 101 -5.20 -5.37 14.87
C PHE A 101 -6.41 -6.06 15.50
N ALA A 102 -6.19 -7.27 16.04
CA ALA A 102 -7.23 -7.96 16.77
C ALA A 102 -7.68 -7.13 17.99
N ALA A 103 -8.92 -7.34 18.45
CA ALA A 103 -9.40 -6.69 19.66
C ALA A 103 -8.70 -7.28 20.90
N PRO A 104 -8.56 -6.53 22.00
CA PRO A 104 -8.02 -7.07 23.25
C PRO A 104 -8.78 -8.33 23.67
N GLY A 105 -8.06 -9.43 23.91
CA GLY A 105 -8.64 -10.73 24.25
C GLY A 105 -9.15 -11.55 23.05
N GLN A 106 -8.89 -11.12 21.82
CA GLN A 106 -9.07 -11.91 20.61
C GLN A 106 -7.72 -12.17 19.94
N ASP A 107 -7.52 -13.42 19.52
CA ASP A 107 -6.33 -13.81 18.77
C ASP A 107 -6.50 -13.50 17.29
N ALA A 108 -5.37 -13.27 16.60
CA ALA A 108 -5.36 -13.02 15.16
C ALA A 108 -6.07 -14.13 14.37
N ASP A 109 -5.91 -15.39 14.79
CA ASP A 109 -6.54 -16.54 14.14
C ASP A 109 -8.06 -16.44 14.09
N THR A 110 -8.67 -16.00 15.19
CA THR A 110 -10.14 -15.87 15.29
C THR A 110 -10.63 -14.75 14.37
N VAL A 111 -9.88 -13.65 14.27
CA VAL A 111 -10.17 -12.56 13.35
C VAL A 111 -10.06 -13.04 11.90
N ILE A 112 -8.98 -13.73 11.55
CA ILE A 112 -8.75 -14.31 10.21
C ILE A 112 -9.86 -15.30 9.85
N GLU A 113 -10.26 -16.19 10.76
CA GLU A 113 -11.36 -17.13 10.53
C GLU A 113 -12.69 -16.41 10.27
N SER A 114 -13.00 -15.37 11.06
CA SER A 114 -14.20 -14.54 10.85
C SER A 114 -14.14 -13.84 9.49
N LEU A 115 -12.98 -13.33 9.07
CA LEU A 115 -12.79 -12.72 7.76
C LEU A 115 -13.00 -13.74 6.64
N ILE A 116 -12.41 -14.94 6.73
CA ILE A 116 -12.60 -16.04 5.76
C ILE A 116 -14.09 -16.45 5.69
N ALA A 117 -14.77 -16.50 6.83
CA ALA A 117 -16.18 -16.85 6.89
C ALA A 117 -17.08 -15.80 6.23
N LYS A 118 -16.78 -14.51 6.39
CA LYS A 118 -17.58 -13.40 5.86
C LYS A 118 -17.19 -12.96 4.44
N HIS A 119 -16.02 -13.36 3.95
CA HIS A 119 -15.51 -12.87 2.67
C HIS A 119 -16.42 -13.27 1.49
N PRO A 120 -16.86 -12.31 0.64
CA PRO A 120 -17.80 -12.58 -0.44
C PRO A 120 -17.17 -13.42 -1.57
N ALA A 121 -15.86 -13.30 -1.79
CA ALA A 121 -15.12 -14.00 -2.83
C ALA A 121 -14.15 -15.04 -2.26
N ALA A 122 -14.63 -15.97 -1.44
CA ALA A 122 -13.77 -16.94 -0.75
C ALA A 122 -12.90 -17.81 -1.69
N LYS A 123 -13.34 -18.08 -2.92
CA LYS A 123 -12.57 -18.83 -3.93
C LYS A 123 -11.33 -18.09 -4.47
N GLN A 124 -11.33 -16.77 -4.39
CA GLN A 124 -10.19 -15.92 -4.80
C GLN A 124 -9.30 -15.55 -3.60
N LEU A 125 -9.63 -16.03 -2.40
CA LEU A 125 -8.92 -15.73 -1.18
C LEU A 125 -7.71 -16.64 -1.03
N ILE A 126 -6.56 -16.04 -0.81
CA ILE A 126 -5.31 -16.70 -0.42
C ILE A 126 -5.05 -16.38 1.04
N VAL A 127 -4.91 -17.40 1.86
CA VAL A 127 -4.60 -17.26 3.28
C VAL A 127 -3.15 -17.65 3.50
N VAL A 128 -2.35 -16.70 3.96
CA VAL A 128 -0.93 -16.89 4.24
C VAL A 128 -0.76 -17.03 5.75
N SER A 129 -0.49 -18.24 6.21
CA SER A 129 -0.20 -18.56 7.60
C SER A 129 0.47 -19.93 7.67
N SER A 130 1.19 -20.20 8.75
CA SER A 130 1.77 -21.52 9.02
C SER A 130 0.85 -22.38 9.91
N ASP A 131 -0.28 -21.84 10.37
CA ASP A 131 -1.25 -22.58 11.19
C ASP A 131 -2.21 -23.45 10.35
N HIS A 132 -2.22 -24.75 10.64
CA HIS A 132 -3.13 -25.72 10.05
C HIS A 132 -4.62 -25.44 10.30
N ARG A 133 -4.97 -24.78 11.41
CA ARG A 133 -6.33 -24.35 11.71
C ARG A 133 -6.84 -23.38 10.64
N LEU A 134 -6.06 -22.34 10.35
CA LEU A 134 -6.36 -21.36 9.31
C LEU A 134 -6.38 -22.00 7.91
N HIS A 135 -5.50 -22.95 7.65
CA HIS A 135 -5.51 -23.71 6.40
C HIS A 135 -6.81 -24.49 6.19
N LYS A 136 -7.30 -25.17 7.24
CA LYS A 136 -8.57 -25.89 7.20
C LYS A 136 -9.74 -24.94 6.96
N ALA A 137 -9.76 -23.78 7.65
CA ALA A 137 -10.78 -22.76 7.47
C ALA A 137 -10.83 -22.24 6.02
N ALA A 138 -9.65 -21.94 5.44
CA ALA A 138 -9.51 -21.50 4.06
C ALA A 138 -10.03 -22.56 3.07
N LYS A 139 -9.54 -23.81 3.19
CA LYS A 139 -9.95 -24.93 2.31
C LYS A 139 -11.45 -25.18 2.36
N ARG A 140 -12.06 -25.14 3.55
CA ARG A 140 -13.51 -25.35 3.74
C ARG A 140 -14.37 -24.34 2.97
N ARG A 141 -13.87 -23.11 2.79
CA ARG A 141 -14.57 -22.05 2.06
C ARG A 141 -14.16 -21.97 0.58
N GLY A 142 -13.28 -22.86 0.11
CA GLY A 142 -12.77 -22.90 -1.26
C GLY A 142 -11.61 -21.94 -1.52
N GLY A 143 -11.02 -21.34 -0.48
CA GLY A 143 -9.82 -20.52 -0.59
C GLY A 143 -8.54 -21.35 -0.65
N ARG A 144 -7.44 -20.70 -1.01
CA ARG A 144 -6.12 -21.32 -1.16
C ARG A 144 -5.23 -21.00 0.05
N PRO A 145 -4.93 -21.96 0.93
CA PRO A 145 -3.93 -21.74 1.96
C PRO A 145 -2.52 -21.82 1.39
N VAL A 146 -1.61 -21.02 1.95
CA VAL A 146 -0.20 -20.97 1.60
C VAL A 146 0.60 -20.81 2.88
N ASP A 147 1.68 -21.58 3.04
CA ASP A 147 2.59 -21.43 4.17
C ASP A 147 3.36 -20.11 4.09
N SER A 148 3.62 -19.49 5.24
CA SER A 148 4.24 -18.16 5.34
C SER A 148 5.66 -18.13 4.77
N GLU A 149 6.42 -19.19 5.00
CA GLU A 149 7.81 -19.33 4.54
C GLU A 149 7.92 -19.36 3.00
N PRO A 150 7.34 -20.33 2.28
CA PRO A 150 7.41 -20.34 0.82
C PRO A 150 6.71 -19.13 0.18
N PHE A 151 5.70 -18.55 0.84
CA PHE A 151 5.12 -17.28 0.39
C PHE A 151 6.16 -16.16 0.42
N TRP A 152 6.85 -15.98 1.55
CA TRP A 152 7.88 -14.95 1.73
C TRP A 152 9.05 -15.15 0.76
N GLU A 153 9.51 -16.39 0.58
CA GLU A 153 10.60 -16.69 -0.36
C GLU A 153 10.26 -16.34 -1.80
N ARG A 154 9.03 -16.66 -2.23
CA ARG A 154 8.55 -16.27 -3.56
C ARG A 154 8.38 -14.76 -3.68
N LEU A 155 7.99 -14.08 -2.60
CA LEU A 155 7.80 -12.63 -2.60
C LEU A 155 9.14 -11.88 -2.63
N ARG A 156 10.15 -12.33 -1.87
CA ARG A 156 11.47 -11.68 -1.81
C ARG A 156 12.24 -11.78 -3.13
N SER A 157 12.01 -12.84 -3.91
CA SER A 157 12.64 -13.03 -5.22
C SER A 157 12.03 -12.15 -6.32
N ARG A 158 10.88 -11.53 -6.07
CA ARG A 158 10.28 -10.58 -7.02
C ARG A 158 11.12 -9.31 -7.12
N PRO A 159 11.26 -8.73 -8.33
CA PRO A 159 11.78 -7.37 -8.45
C PRO A 159 10.87 -6.40 -7.68
N ASP A 160 11.44 -5.29 -7.21
CA ASP A 160 10.65 -4.29 -6.50
C ASP A 160 9.51 -3.79 -7.40
N ALA A 161 8.29 -3.83 -6.89
CA ALA A 161 7.11 -3.47 -7.67
C ALA A 161 7.20 -2.02 -8.18
N ARG A 162 7.78 -1.13 -7.37
CA ARG A 162 8.08 0.26 -7.77
C ARG A 162 9.03 0.35 -8.97
N LYS A 163 10.05 -0.51 -9.02
CA LYS A 163 11.03 -0.55 -10.12
C LYS A 163 10.44 -1.19 -11.37
N ALA A 164 9.53 -2.16 -11.20
CA ALA A 164 8.83 -2.82 -12.30
C ALA A 164 7.77 -1.94 -12.98
N LEU A 165 7.11 -1.04 -12.21
CA LEU A 165 6.15 -0.07 -12.72
C LEU A 165 6.78 1.26 -13.17
N ALA A 166 8.04 1.51 -12.85
CA ALA A 166 8.75 2.64 -13.41
C ALA A 166 8.80 2.46 -14.94
N PRO A 167 8.38 3.44 -15.75
CA PRO A 167 8.63 3.39 -17.19
C PRO A 167 10.13 3.13 -17.39
N PRO A 168 10.54 2.40 -18.45
CA PRO A 168 11.95 2.29 -18.76
C PRO A 168 12.48 3.72 -18.74
N GLN A 169 13.39 3.99 -17.80
CA GLN A 169 14.15 5.22 -17.85
C GLN A 169 14.84 5.09 -19.19
N THR A 170 14.31 5.76 -20.22
CA THR A 170 15.11 6.15 -21.37
C THR A 170 16.24 6.87 -20.69
N ALA A 171 17.36 6.18 -20.51
CA ALA A 171 18.55 6.77 -19.96
C ALA A 171 18.66 8.06 -20.75
N PHE A 172 18.57 9.21 -20.06
CA PHE A 172 19.10 10.42 -20.65
C PHE A 172 20.46 9.99 -21.18
N PRO A 173 20.71 10.12 -22.50
CA PRO A 173 21.92 9.58 -23.09
C PRO A 173 23.03 10.04 -22.17
N ALA A 174 23.80 9.08 -21.64
CA ALA A 174 24.86 9.36 -20.70
C ALA A 174 25.79 10.33 -21.40
N ARG A 175 25.53 11.62 -21.23
CA ARG A 175 26.40 12.67 -21.71
C ARG A 175 27.58 12.53 -20.77
N ASP A 176 28.73 12.25 -21.35
CA ASP A 176 29.97 12.19 -20.59
C ASP A 176 30.00 13.40 -19.64
N PRO A 177 30.17 13.20 -18.33
CA PRO A 177 30.17 14.30 -17.36
C PRO A 177 31.31 15.32 -17.61
N THR A 178 32.21 15.03 -18.55
CA THR A 178 33.28 15.91 -19.03
C THR A 178 32.87 16.77 -20.25
N ALA A 179 31.71 16.55 -20.85
CA ALA A 179 31.23 17.31 -22.02
C ALA A 179 30.38 18.54 -21.66
N GLY A 180 30.04 18.74 -20.39
CA GLY A 180 29.49 19.99 -19.86
C GLY A 180 30.40 20.46 -18.75
N SER A 181 31.38 21.30 -19.10
CA SER A 181 32.34 21.84 -18.13
C SER A 181 31.57 22.47 -16.96
N THR A 182 32.03 22.25 -15.74
CA THR A 182 31.59 22.99 -14.54
C THR A 182 31.56 24.51 -14.79
N ALA A 183 32.39 25.01 -15.72
CA ALA A 183 32.39 26.40 -16.15
C ALA A 183 31.15 26.85 -16.94
N GLU A 184 30.41 25.96 -17.60
CA GLU A 184 29.15 26.30 -18.28
C GLU A 184 28.01 26.45 -17.29
N TRP A 185 27.90 25.54 -16.32
CA TRP A 185 26.92 25.64 -15.24
C TRP A 185 27.16 26.84 -14.32
N LEU A 186 28.43 27.16 -14.04
CA LEU A 186 28.80 28.40 -13.35
C LEU A 186 28.45 29.66 -14.15
N ARG A 187 28.45 29.58 -15.49
CA ARG A 187 28.11 30.71 -16.36
C ARG A 187 26.59 30.92 -16.44
N GLU A 188 25.81 29.83 -16.44
CA GLU A 188 24.35 29.86 -16.55
C GLU A 188 23.67 30.08 -15.20
N PHE A 189 24.16 29.45 -14.12
CA PHE A 189 23.52 29.41 -12.80
C PHE A 189 24.42 29.85 -11.64
N GLY A 190 25.67 30.24 -11.89
CA GLY A 190 26.62 30.63 -10.83
C GLY A 190 26.46 32.06 -10.31
N ALA A 191 25.65 32.89 -10.98
CA ALA A 191 25.35 34.26 -10.55
C ALA A 191 24.11 34.32 -9.63
N VAL A 192 23.92 33.31 -8.76
CA VAL A 192 22.91 33.37 -7.71
C VAL A 192 23.55 34.06 -6.51
N ASP A 193 23.11 35.29 -6.25
CA ASP A 193 23.45 35.99 -5.03
C ASP A 193 22.68 35.35 -3.86
N VAL A 194 23.39 34.50 -3.12
CA VAL A 194 22.85 33.75 -1.98
C VAL A 194 22.39 34.69 -0.87
N ASP A 195 23.02 35.86 -0.74
CA ASP A 195 22.67 36.85 0.27
C ASP A 195 21.38 37.58 -0.11
N GLN A 196 21.17 37.88 -1.40
CA GLN A 196 19.90 38.41 -1.90
C GLN A 196 18.76 37.41 -1.71
N LEU A 197 18.98 36.13 -2.05
CA LEU A 197 17.97 35.08 -1.91
C LEU A 197 17.60 34.84 -0.44
N ALA A 198 18.60 34.88 0.46
CA ALA A 198 18.36 34.78 1.90
C ALA A 198 17.57 35.98 2.44
N ALA A 199 17.84 37.19 1.94
CA ALA A 199 17.09 38.38 2.32
C ALA A 199 15.64 38.33 1.83
N GLU A 200 15.38 37.84 0.62
CA GLU A 200 14.03 37.66 0.07
C GLU A 200 13.24 36.61 0.87
N VAL A 201 13.85 35.47 1.21
CA VAL A 201 13.21 34.44 2.05
C VAL A 201 12.87 34.98 3.44
N GLN A 202 13.79 35.74 4.07
CA GLN A 202 13.50 36.34 5.37
C GLN A 202 12.40 37.40 5.31
N ALA A 203 12.34 38.18 4.24
CA ALA A 203 11.27 39.15 4.04
C ALA A 203 9.90 38.46 3.85
N GLU A 204 9.84 37.36 3.10
CA GLU A 204 8.62 36.54 2.96
C GLU A 204 8.21 35.90 4.28
N GLU A 205 9.16 35.39 5.08
CA GLU A 205 8.86 34.79 6.38
C GLU A 205 8.35 35.81 7.39
N GLN A 206 8.91 37.03 7.41
CA GLN A 206 8.41 38.13 8.26
C GLN A 206 7.02 38.59 7.84
N THR A 207 6.75 38.63 6.52
CA THR A 207 5.42 38.96 5.99
C THR A 207 4.40 37.87 6.33
N ARG A 208 4.80 36.59 6.23
CA ARG A 208 3.98 35.43 6.60
C ARG A 208 3.72 35.36 8.11
N ALA A 209 4.69 35.74 8.94
CA ALA A 209 4.52 35.81 10.39
C ALA A 209 3.61 36.96 10.85
N ALA A 210 3.55 38.06 10.08
CA ALA A 210 2.66 39.19 10.36
C ALA A 210 1.22 38.98 9.86
N ALA A 211 1.01 38.07 8.91
CA ALA A 211 -0.31 37.70 8.43
C ALA A 211 -0.95 36.69 9.40
N THR A 212 -2.08 37.05 10.01
CA THR A 212 -2.89 36.07 10.76
C THR A 212 -3.41 35.04 9.76
N ASP A 213 -2.88 33.82 9.84
CA ASP A 213 -3.17 32.75 8.91
C ASP A 213 -4.68 32.44 8.91
N PRO A 214 -5.40 32.63 7.79
CA PRO A 214 -6.82 32.30 7.69
C PRO A 214 -7.14 30.86 8.08
N TRP A 215 -6.15 29.95 7.94
CA TRP A 215 -6.28 28.57 8.40
C TRP A 215 -6.26 28.43 9.92
N GLN A 216 -5.50 29.25 10.65
CA GLN A 216 -5.49 29.23 12.11
C GLN A 216 -6.82 29.73 12.68
N GLN A 217 -7.43 30.73 12.04
CA GLN A 217 -8.77 31.20 12.43
C GLN A 217 -9.84 30.14 12.17
N ASN A 218 -9.77 29.44 11.02
CA ASN A 218 -10.65 28.31 10.74
C ASN A 218 -10.44 27.14 11.70
N LEU A 219 -9.20 26.87 12.12
CA LEU A 219 -8.91 25.79 13.07
C LEU A 219 -9.47 26.10 14.47
N ALA A 220 -9.29 27.34 14.95
CA ALA A 220 -9.86 27.78 16.24
C ALA A 220 -11.41 27.78 16.22
N ALA A 221 -12.01 28.13 15.09
CA ALA A 221 -13.46 28.04 14.92
C ALA A 221 -13.94 26.57 14.91
N LEU A 222 -13.18 25.65 14.30
CA LEU A 222 -13.49 24.22 14.30
C LEU A 222 -13.32 23.58 15.68
N GLU A 223 -12.30 23.98 16.45
CA GLU A 223 -12.12 23.52 17.84
C GLU A 223 -13.28 23.99 18.74
N GLN A 224 -13.74 25.26 18.60
CA GLN A 224 -14.91 25.74 19.34
C GLN A 224 -16.19 24.98 19.02
N VAL A 225 -16.37 24.52 17.78
CA VAL A 225 -17.53 23.71 17.37
C VAL A 225 -17.46 22.28 17.92
N LEU A 226 -16.24 21.73 18.07
CA LEU A 226 -16.02 20.39 18.62
C LEU A 226 -16.24 20.33 20.14
N ASP A 227 -15.94 21.42 20.86
CA ASP A 227 -16.14 21.51 22.31
C ASP A 227 -17.58 21.86 22.73
N ASP A 228 -18.47 22.22 21.78
CA ASP A 228 -19.89 22.50 22.01
C ASP A 228 -20.78 21.30 21.58
N PRO A 229 -21.27 20.47 22.52
CA PRO A 229 -22.03 19.25 22.20
C PRO A 229 -23.37 19.53 21.50
N ASP A 230 -23.96 20.71 21.64
CA ASP A 230 -25.22 21.08 20.98
C ASP A 230 -25.01 21.49 19.51
N GLN A 231 -23.83 22.02 19.16
CA GLN A 231 -23.48 22.32 17.77
C GLN A 231 -23.03 21.07 17.00
N LEU A 232 -22.27 20.18 17.64
CA LEU A 232 -21.86 18.91 17.06
C LEU A 232 -23.07 18.05 16.66
N ASN A 233 -24.10 17.99 17.51
CA ASN A 233 -25.34 17.26 17.21
C ASN A 233 -26.15 17.89 16.08
N ARG A 234 -26.07 19.22 15.91
CA ARG A 234 -26.73 19.92 14.80
C ARG A 234 -26.03 19.65 13.47
N TRP A 235 -24.71 19.50 13.51
CA TRP A 235 -23.86 19.23 12.34
C TRP A 235 -23.90 17.76 11.87
N LEU A 236 -24.16 16.83 12.79
CA LEU A 236 -24.34 15.40 12.48
C LEU A 236 -25.79 15.02 12.13
N GLY A 237 -26.74 15.96 12.24
CA GLY A 237 -28.18 15.68 12.31
C GLY A 237 -28.99 15.72 11.01
N ASP A 238 -28.44 16.20 9.89
CA ASP A 238 -29.21 16.51 8.67
C ASP A 238 -28.70 15.82 7.40
N GLY A 239 -28.60 14.49 7.47
CA GLY A 239 -28.47 13.60 6.30
C GLY A 239 -29.77 13.41 5.49
N SER A 240 -30.47 14.49 5.10
CA SER A 240 -31.64 14.40 4.20
C SER A 240 -31.42 15.08 2.86
N SER A 241 -31.15 14.25 1.84
CA SER A 241 -31.08 14.62 0.41
C SER A 241 -32.25 15.51 -0.05
N PRO A 242 -32.01 16.59 -0.81
CA PRO A 242 -33.09 17.40 -1.36
C PRO A 242 -33.76 16.67 -2.52
N ARG A 243 -35.03 16.29 -2.35
CA ARG A 243 -35.91 15.83 -3.45
C ARG A 243 -36.12 16.97 -4.45
N ARG A 244 -35.71 16.74 -5.71
CA ARG A 244 -36.00 17.60 -6.87
C ARG A 244 -37.51 17.82 -6.99
N ARG A 245 -37.98 19.06 -6.79
CA ARG A 245 -39.34 19.48 -7.18
C ARG A 245 -39.37 19.78 -8.67
N THR A 246 -40.23 19.08 -9.39
CA THR A 246 -40.62 19.38 -10.77
C THR A 246 -41.49 20.65 -10.77
N ARG A 247 -41.17 21.61 -11.64
CA ARG A 247 -41.99 22.81 -11.88
C ARG A 247 -43.18 22.44 -12.77
N GLY A 248 -44.38 22.80 -12.33
CA GLY A 248 -45.49 23.18 -13.20
C GLY A 248 -45.48 24.69 -13.43
#